data_AF-A0A6J2U078-F1
#
_entry.id   AF-A0A6J2U078-F1
#
_cell.length_a   1.000
_cell.length_b   1.000
_cell.length_c   1.000
_cell.angle_alpha   90.00
_cell.angle_beta   90.00
_cell.angle_gamma   90.00
#
_symmetry.space_group_name_H-M   'P 1'
#
loop_
_entity.id
_entity.type
_entity.pdbx_description
1 polymer ?
#
loop_
_entity_poly.entity_id
_entity_poly.type
_entity_poly.pdbx_seq_one_letter_code
_entity_poly.pdbx_strand_id
1 'polypeptide(L)'
;YTAAHTLDLYSEVAAICRPPLVLPSNEAGNLKKSQSSATGYIISVFKVFEGDDGERFEKNWLYWTGARMLYRYLPRAAGLRRIALNKSTAGKGDKMYFLVCECVDLLKDVSLASFLIPALRARLCGYTGLYRPVQVF
;
A
#
# COMPACT_ATOMS: atom_id res chain seq x y z
N TYR A 1 27.60 -7.11 -4.32
CA TYR A 1 26.39 -6.40 -4.79
C TYR A 1 26.17 -5.21 -3.86
N THR A 2 26.54 -4.00 -4.30
CA THR A 2 26.29 -2.76 -3.55
C THR A 2 25.03 -2.12 -4.11
N ALA A 3 23.91 -2.25 -3.39
CA ALA A 3 22.70 -1.49 -3.70
C ALA A 3 22.81 -0.12 -3.02
N ALA A 4 22.69 0.96 -3.79
CA ALA A 4 22.50 2.29 -3.23
C ALA A 4 21.11 2.34 -2.58
N HIS A 5 21.05 2.12 -1.26
CA HIS A 5 19.83 2.26 -0.50
C HIS A 5 19.54 3.76 -0.32
N THR A 6 18.55 4.28 -1.02
CA THR A 6 18.03 5.62 -0.76
C THR A 6 17.14 5.58 0.47
N LEU A 7 17.63 6.11 1.58
CA LEU A 7 16.82 6.41 2.75
C LEU A 7 16.21 7.80 2.54
N ASP A 8 14.89 7.85 2.44
CA ASP A 8 14.14 9.10 2.33
C ASP A 8 13.01 9.08 3.36
N LEU A 9 12.58 10.27 3.80
CA LEU A 9 11.42 10.41 4.66
C LEU A 9 10.18 10.47 3.77
N TYR A 10 9.10 9.82 4.22
CA TYR A 10 7.85 9.76 3.47
C TYR A 10 6.71 10.36 4.30
N SER A 11 5.87 11.16 3.65
CA SER A 11 4.63 11.67 4.21
C SER A 11 3.44 11.00 3.53
N GLU A 12 2.40 10.72 4.31
CA GLU A 12 1.15 10.24 3.75
C GLU A 12 0.41 11.40 3.06
N VAL A 13 0.04 11.20 1.80
CA VAL A 13 -0.66 12.22 0.98
C VAL A 13 -2.11 11.83 0.68
N ALA A 14 -2.45 10.55 0.74
CA ALA A 14 -3.81 10.07 0.59
C ALA A 14 -4.00 8.72 1.27
N ALA A 15 -5.20 8.44 1.78
CA ALA A 15 -5.55 7.13 2.30
C ALA A 15 -7.02 6.79 2.09
N ILE A 16 -7.30 5.50 1.96
CA ILE A 16 -8.63 4.91 2.07
C ILE A 16 -8.57 3.92 3.22
N CYS A 17 -9.38 4.17 4.24
CA CYS A 17 -9.70 3.18 5.25
C CYS A 17 -10.99 2.48 4.81
N ARG A 18 -11.10 1.16 4.96
CA ARG A 18 -12.43 0.52 4.97
C ARG A 18 -13.04 0.75 6.36
N PRO A 19 -14.17 1.48 6.48
CA PRO A 19 -14.94 1.53 7.72
C PRO A 19 -15.38 0.11 8.10
N PRO A 20 -15.55 -0.19 9.41
CA PRO A 20 -15.03 -1.41 10.00
C PRO A 20 -15.65 -2.67 9.40
N LEU A 21 -14.80 -3.56 8.92
CA LEU A 21 -15.09 -4.99 8.91
C LEU A 21 -15.38 -5.37 10.37
N VAL A 22 -16.66 -5.40 10.78
CA VAL A 22 -17.20 -5.83 12.08
C VAL A 22 -16.10 -6.11 13.12
N LEU A 23 -15.55 -5.05 13.70
CA LEU A 23 -14.65 -5.19 14.83
C LEU A 23 -15.56 -5.33 16.05
N PRO A 24 -15.42 -6.38 16.89
CA PRO A 24 -16.09 -6.40 18.17
C PRO A 24 -15.77 -5.09 18.91
N SER A 25 -16.80 -4.50 19.53
CA SER A 25 -16.89 -3.11 19.99
C SER A 25 -15.78 -2.62 20.91
N ASN A 26 -14.90 -3.51 21.40
CA ASN A 26 -13.75 -3.19 22.24
C ASN A 26 -12.48 -2.76 21.46
N GLU A 27 -12.43 -2.92 20.13
CA GLU A 27 -11.20 -2.68 19.34
C GLU A 27 -11.24 -1.40 18.48
N ALA A 28 -12.39 -0.71 18.44
CA ALA A 28 -12.58 0.48 17.59
C ALA A 28 -11.67 1.67 17.95
N GLY A 29 -11.15 1.72 19.19
CA GLY A 29 -10.17 2.72 19.64
C GLY A 29 -8.70 2.34 19.43
N ASN A 30 -8.41 1.15 18.88
CA ASN A 30 -7.08 0.53 18.86
C ASN A 30 -6.62 0.15 17.44
N LEU A 31 -6.83 1.02 16.44
CA LEU A 31 -6.31 0.79 15.08
C LEU A 31 -4.77 0.56 15.06
N LYS A 32 -4.06 0.98 16.11
CA LYS A 32 -2.61 0.75 16.32
C LYS A 32 -2.25 -0.62 16.93
N LYS A 33 -3.18 -1.38 17.54
CA LYS A 33 -2.87 -2.67 18.21
C LYS A 33 -3.13 -3.93 17.37
N SER A 34 -3.55 -3.81 16.11
CA SER A 34 -4.10 -4.93 15.35
C SER A 34 -3.11 -5.64 14.39
N GLN A 35 -1.80 -5.45 14.53
CA GLN A 35 -0.84 -6.23 13.73
C GLN A 35 -0.66 -7.61 14.36
N SER A 36 -1.07 -8.64 13.63
CA SER A 36 -0.89 -10.05 14.01
C SER A 36 0.11 -10.72 13.07
N SER A 37 0.52 -11.95 13.40
CA SER A 37 1.33 -12.78 12.48
C SER A 37 0.64 -13.08 11.15
N ALA A 38 -0.68 -12.86 11.06
CA ALA A 38 -1.47 -13.00 9.84
C ALA A 38 -1.47 -11.72 8.97
N THR A 39 -1.04 -10.58 9.53
CA THR A 39 -1.05 -9.29 8.81
C THR A 39 0.01 -9.27 7.73
N GLY A 40 -0.41 -8.98 6.50
CA GLY A 40 0.46 -8.82 5.34
C GLY A 40 0.23 -7.50 4.62
N TYR A 41 1.22 -7.11 3.82
CA TYR A 41 1.20 -5.87 3.05
C TYR A 41 1.40 -6.16 1.57
N ILE A 42 0.59 -5.51 0.73
CA ILE A 42 0.88 -5.36 -0.69
C ILE A 42 1.48 -3.97 -0.84
N ILE A 43 2.75 -3.88 -1.23
CA ILE A 43 3.45 -2.61 -1.39
C ILE A 43 3.78 -2.42 -2.87
N SER A 44 3.48 -1.25 -3.40
CA SER A 44 3.89 -0.84 -4.75
C SER A 44 4.75 0.41 -4.68
N VAL A 45 5.87 0.40 -5.41
CA VAL A 45 6.83 1.51 -5.47
C VAL A 45 6.78 2.17 -6.84
N PHE A 46 6.82 3.50 -6.86
CA PHE A 46 6.75 4.30 -8.08
C PHE A 46 7.75 5.44 -8.01
N LYS A 47 8.27 5.83 -9.17
CA LYS A 47 9.04 7.05 -9.37
C LYS A 47 8.24 7.94 -10.31
N VAL A 48 7.94 9.16 -9.87
CA VAL A 48 7.22 10.16 -10.65
C VAL A 48 8.18 11.30 -10.96
N PHE A 49 8.27 11.67 -12.23
CA PHE A 49 9.14 12.75 -12.66
C PHE A 49 8.62 14.10 -12.15
N GLU A 50 9.55 15.03 -11.92
CA GLU A 50 9.22 16.39 -11.49
C GLU A 50 8.20 17.06 -12.43
N GLY A 51 7.14 17.65 -11.86
CA GLY A 51 6.07 18.32 -12.60
C GLY A 51 4.79 17.50 -12.78
N ASP A 52 4.87 16.16 -12.78
CA ASP A 52 3.69 15.28 -12.96
C ASP A 52 3.02 14.86 -11.63
N ASP A 53 3.75 15.02 -10.52
CA ASP A 53 3.47 14.45 -9.20
C ASP A 53 2.20 15.04 -8.54
N GLY A 54 2.03 16.36 -8.54
CA GLY A 54 0.84 17.03 -7.98
C GLY A 54 -0.30 17.30 -8.97
N GLU A 55 0.00 17.46 -10.27
CA GLU A 55 -1.00 17.88 -11.25
C GLU A 55 -1.87 16.73 -11.77
N ARG A 56 -1.25 15.57 -12.03
CA ARG A 56 -1.90 14.43 -12.70
C ARG A 56 -1.92 13.19 -11.82
N PHE A 57 -0.80 12.87 -11.19
CA PHE A 57 -0.65 11.63 -10.43
C PHE A 57 -1.47 11.64 -9.14
N GLU A 58 -1.22 12.58 -8.21
CA GLU A 58 -1.93 12.62 -6.92
C GLU A 58 -3.45 12.79 -7.06
N LYS A 59 -3.93 13.62 -8.00
CA LYS A 59 -5.38 13.80 -8.25
C LYS A 59 -6.08 12.52 -8.70
N ASN A 60 -5.37 11.63 -9.39
CA ASN A 60 -5.92 10.40 -9.96
C ASN A 60 -5.24 9.14 -9.39
N TRP A 61 -4.69 9.24 -8.18
CA TRP A 61 -3.79 8.23 -7.64
C TRP A 61 -4.41 6.83 -7.60
N LEU A 62 -5.72 6.73 -7.35
CA LEU A 62 -6.43 5.45 -7.31
C LEU A 62 -6.35 4.67 -8.62
N TYR A 63 -6.31 5.38 -9.73
CA TYR A 63 -6.21 4.79 -11.07
C TYR A 63 -4.77 4.44 -11.40
N TRP A 64 -3.84 5.40 -11.23
CA TRP A 64 -2.42 5.25 -11.59
C TRP A 64 -1.71 4.19 -10.74
N THR A 65 -1.98 4.17 -9.44
CA THR A 65 -1.34 3.23 -8.51
C THR A 65 -2.00 1.84 -8.53
N GLY A 66 -3.15 1.69 -9.18
CA GLY A 66 -3.94 0.46 -9.14
C GLY A 66 -4.67 0.21 -7.81
N ALA A 67 -4.66 1.17 -6.88
CA ALA A 67 -5.38 1.07 -5.60
C ALA A 67 -6.88 0.79 -5.78
N ARG A 68 -7.51 1.30 -6.86
CA ARG A 68 -8.90 0.97 -7.19
C ARG A 68 -9.13 -0.53 -7.44
N MET A 69 -8.15 -1.22 -8.05
CA MET A 69 -8.23 -2.66 -8.29
C MET A 69 -8.07 -3.43 -6.98
N LEU A 70 -7.10 -3.05 -6.15
CA LEU A 70 -6.95 -3.63 -4.80
C LEU A 70 -8.23 -3.47 -3.99
N TYR A 71 -8.80 -2.26 -3.96
CA TYR A 71 -10.02 -1.98 -3.21
C TYR A 71 -11.23 -2.81 -3.67
N ARG A 72 -11.35 -3.02 -4.99
CA ARG A 72 -12.51 -3.69 -5.62
C ARG A 72 -12.40 -5.20 -5.66
N TYR A 73 -11.22 -5.72 -5.94
CA TYR A 73 -11.03 -7.13 -6.30
C TYR A 73 -10.28 -7.93 -5.24
N LEU A 74 -9.61 -7.29 -4.28
CA LEU A 74 -8.99 -8.06 -3.20
C LEU A 74 -10.07 -8.83 -2.43
N PRO A 75 -9.93 -10.17 -2.28
CA PRO A 75 -10.91 -10.97 -1.58
C PRO A 75 -11.15 -10.47 -0.16
N ARG A 76 -12.41 -10.53 0.30
CA ARG A 76 -12.75 -10.13 1.68
C ARG A 76 -11.96 -10.91 2.73
N ALA A 77 -11.62 -12.17 2.42
CA ALA A 77 -10.80 -13.04 3.27
C ALA A 77 -9.37 -12.52 3.51
N ALA A 78 -8.83 -11.65 2.64
CA ALA A 78 -7.54 -11.01 2.91
C ALA A 78 -7.64 -9.94 4.01
N GLY A 79 -8.86 -9.46 4.30
CA GLY A 79 -9.12 -8.51 5.37
C GLY A 79 -8.50 -7.14 5.10
N LEU A 80 -8.80 -6.55 3.93
CA LEU A 80 -8.35 -5.20 3.57
C LEU A 80 -8.75 -4.18 4.64
N ARG A 81 -7.75 -3.59 5.30
CA ARG A 81 -7.97 -2.54 6.31
C ARG A 81 -7.77 -1.15 5.75
N ARG A 82 -6.66 -0.98 5.05
CA ARG A 82 -6.16 0.35 4.70
C ARG A 82 -5.36 0.32 3.40
N ILE A 83 -5.55 1.32 2.57
CA ILE A 83 -4.68 1.63 1.44
C ILE A 83 -4.19 3.06 1.62
N ALA A 84 -2.88 3.26 1.70
CA ALA A 84 -2.27 4.57 1.89
C ALA A 84 -1.22 4.84 0.83
N LEU A 85 -1.22 6.06 0.30
CA LEU A 85 -0.21 6.58 -0.61
C LEU A 85 0.71 7.50 0.17
N ASN A 86 2.00 7.20 0.11
CA ASN A 86 3.05 7.96 0.74
C ASN A 86 3.95 8.55 -0.34
N LYS A 87 4.38 9.80 -0.13
CA LYS A 87 5.25 10.57 -1.02
C LYS A 87 6.55 10.86 -0.32
N SER A 88 7.66 10.79 -1.05
CA SER A 88 8.96 11.17 -0.52
C SER A 88 9.06 12.69 -0.28
N THR A 89 9.72 13.08 0.80
CA THR A 89 9.83 14.48 1.23
C THR A 89 10.97 15.24 0.55
N ALA A 90 11.75 14.58 -0.33
CA ALA A 90 12.79 15.21 -1.11
C ALA A 90 12.31 16.53 -1.74
N GLY A 91 13.03 17.63 -1.50
CA GLY A 91 12.61 18.98 -1.91
C GLY A 91 12.71 19.25 -3.42
N LYS A 92 13.57 18.54 -4.16
CA LYS A 92 13.82 18.76 -5.60
C LYS A 92 13.97 17.45 -6.35
N GLY A 93 13.65 17.47 -7.65
CA GLY A 93 13.73 16.32 -8.53
C GLY A 93 12.59 15.31 -8.32
N ASP A 94 12.77 14.16 -8.96
CA ASP A 94 11.80 13.07 -9.03
C ASP A 94 11.32 12.64 -7.64
N LYS A 95 10.01 12.42 -7.53
CA LYS A 95 9.37 11.98 -6.30
C LYS A 95 9.21 10.48 -6.29
N MET A 96 9.57 9.86 -5.17
CA MET A 96 9.27 8.46 -4.95
C MET A 96 7.92 8.35 -4.23
N TYR A 97 7.10 7.39 -4.64
CA TYR A 97 5.84 7.08 -3.97
C TYR A 97 5.80 5.62 -3.54
N PHE A 98 5.15 5.39 -2.40
CA PHE A 98 4.82 4.07 -1.90
C PHE A 98 3.33 3.94 -1.66
N LEU A 99 2.70 3.01 -2.37
CA LEU A 99 1.36 2.55 -2.06
C LEU A 99 1.46 1.39 -1.07
N VAL A 100 0.87 1.54 0.10
CA VAL A 100 0.83 0.52 1.16
C VAL A 100 -0.61 0.05 1.32
N CYS A 101 -0.87 -1.20 0.98
CA CYS A 101 -2.15 -1.86 1.17
C CYS A 101 -2.03 -2.89 2.30
N GLU A 102 -2.62 -2.59 3.44
CA GLU A 102 -2.59 -3.39 4.66
C GLU A 102 -3.80 -4.33 4.75
N CYS A 103 -3.50 -5.60 5.03
CA CYS A 103 -4.46 -6.68 5.04
C CYS A 103 -4.25 -7.53 6.31
N VAL A 104 -5.28 -7.65 7.16
CA VAL A 104 -5.13 -8.31 8.47
C VAL A 104 -4.89 -9.82 8.37
N ASP A 105 -5.34 -10.45 7.29
CA ASP A 105 -5.37 -11.91 7.13
C ASP A 105 -4.60 -12.42 5.91
N LEU A 106 -3.87 -11.53 5.21
CA LEU A 106 -3.20 -11.86 3.94
C LEU A 106 -2.14 -12.96 4.07
N LEU A 107 -1.47 -13.09 5.22
CA LEU A 107 -0.46 -14.14 5.41
C LEU A 107 -1.07 -15.50 5.77
N LYS A 108 -2.38 -15.58 6.06
CA LYS A 108 -3.07 -16.89 6.19
C LYS A 108 -3.14 -17.61 4.85
N ASP A 109 -3.35 -16.86 3.77
CA ASP A 109 -3.31 -17.36 2.41
C ASP A 109 -2.85 -16.25 1.45
N VAL A 110 -1.58 -16.28 1.08
CA VAL A 110 -0.97 -15.32 0.14
C VAL A 110 -1.54 -15.46 -1.28
N SER A 111 -2.17 -16.60 -1.59
CA SER A 111 -2.78 -16.87 -2.89
C SER A 111 -3.96 -15.94 -3.16
N LEU A 112 -4.58 -15.38 -2.11
CA LEU A 112 -5.66 -14.39 -2.22
C LEU A 112 -5.25 -13.13 -2.99
N ALA A 113 -3.95 -12.80 -3.03
CA ALA A 113 -3.40 -11.68 -3.80
C ALA A 113 -2.68 -12.11 -5.08
N SER A 114 -2.56 -13.42 -5.35
CA SER A 114 -1.74 -13.97 -6.43
C SER A 114 -2.15 -13.51 -7.82
N PHE A 115 -3.44 -13.31 -8.08
CA PHE A 115 -3.94 -12.82 -9.37
C PHE A 115 -3.81 -11.30 -9.52
N LEU A 116 -3.82 -10.55 -8.41
CA LEU A 116 -3.76 -9.09 -8.43
C LEU A 116 -2.35 -8.57 -8.72
N ILE A 117 -1.33 -9.25 -8.21
CA ILE A 117 0.05 -8.79 -8.39
C ILE A 117 0.48 -8.80 -9.87
N PRO A 118 0.28 -9.88 -10.65
CA PRO A 118 0.51 -9.87 -12.08
C PRO A 118 -0.35 -8.82 -12.80
N ALA A 119 -1.61 -8.65 -12.41
CA ALA A 119 -2.49 -7.65 -13.02
C ALA A 119 -2.01 -6.20 -12.78
N LEU A 120 -1.52 -5.88 -11.59
CA LEU A 120 -0.93 -4.58 -11.26
C LEU A 120 0.37 -4.34 -12.03
N ARG A 121 1.23 -5.37 -12.12
CA ARG A 121 2.48 -5.31 -12.90
C ARG A 121 2.20 -5.10 -14.39
N ALA A 122 1.23 -5.82 -14.96
CA ALA A 122 0.84 -5.68 -16.37
C ALA A 122 0.30 -4.28 -16.70
N ARG A 123 -0.31 -3.60 -15.72
CA ARG A 123 -0.79 -2.22 -15.84
C ARG A 123 0.28 -1.15 -15.56
N LEU A 124 1.51 -1.58 -15.29
CA LEU A 124 2.61 -0.68 -14.90
C LEU A 124 2.27 0.17 -13.68
N CYS A 125 1.46 -0.39 -12.76
CA CYS A 125 1.15 0.21 -11.47
C CYS A 125 2.32 0.07 -10.48
N GLY A 126 3.54 0.34 -10.93
CA GLY A 126 4.75 0.31 -10.12
C GLY A 126 5.31 -1.09 -9.86
N TYR A 127 6.38 -1.11 -9.08
CA TYR A 127 7.01 -2.36 -8.62
C TYR A 127 6.24 -2.90 -7.41
N THR A 128 5.31 -3.82 -7.67
CA THR A 128 4.46 -4.43 -6.63
C THR A 128 5.03 -5.72 -6.08
N GLY A 129 4.98 -5.87 -4.75
CA GLY A 129 5.37 -7.09 -4.03
C GLY A 129 4.52 -7.36 -2.77
N LEU A 130 4.67 -8.57 -2.23
CA LEU A 130 4.10 -8.98 -0.94
C LEU A 130 5.16 -8.85 0.15
N TYR A 131 4.76 -8.30 1.28
CA TYR A 131 5.63 -8.06 2.41
C TYR A 131 4.98 -8.57 3.69
N ARG A 132 5.80 -9.14 4.57
CA ARG A 132 5.44 -9.46 5.95
C ARG A 132 6.22 -8.55 6.90
N PRO A 133 5.62 -8.10 8.01
CA PRO A 133 6.39 -7.44 9.06
C PRO A 133 7.40 -8.44 9.67
N VAL A 134 8.65 -8.01 9.83
CA VAL A 134 9.74 -8.82 10.44
C VAL A 134 10.01 -8.38 11.87
N GLN A 135 9.77 -7.11 12.19
CA GLN A 135 9.96 -6.52 13.51
C GLN A 135 8.91 -5.42 13.72
N VAL A 136 8.23 -5.46 14.87
CA VAL A 136 7.31 -4.40 15.32
C VAL A 136 8.07 -3.66 16.43
N PHE A 137 8.45 -2.40 16.18
CA PHE A 137 9.13 -1.54 17.15
C PHE A 137 8.13 -0.75 17.98
#